data_AF-A0A2N6UG92-F1
#
_entry.id   AF-A0A2N6UG92-F1
#
_cell.length_a   1.000
_cell.length_b   1.000
_cell.length_c   1.000
_cell.angle_alpha   90.00
_cell.angle_beta   90.00
_cell.angle_gamma   90.00
#
_symmetry.space_group_name_H-M   'P 1'
#
loop_
_entity.id
_entity.type
_entity.pdbx_description
1 polymer ?
#
loop_
_entity_poly.entity_id
_entity_poly.type
_entity_poly.pdbx_seq_one_letter_code
_entity_poly.pdbx_strand_id
1 'polypeptide(L)'
;MHKASNTITPSRFSTIDMTKIAVVAALYLVITLIIAPISYGPIQFRISESLNFLALHNKRYIWAVSIGVFIANFMTYGPIDMIVGSVSTFIFLYIGRWVGDQLVKLAKQSQFTLLSDQWIRYMSLTVIFALSMFTTTTTIVLVGADAAFLPTYISLALSEFAAMTLGMFIMYPLSKRIDFDR
;
A
#
# COMPACT_ATOMS: atom_id res chain seq x y z
N MET A 1 43.83 -18.24 -1.45
CA MET A 1 42.58 -18.14 -0.64
C MET A 1 42.52 -16.75 -0.01
N HIS A 2 41.74 -15.82 -0.57
CA HIS A 2 41.49 -14.53 0.08
C HIS A 2 40.02 -14.17 -0.13
N LYS A 3 39.21 -14.43 0.88
CA LYS A 3 37.77 -14.14 0.88
C LYS A 3 37.61 -12.71 1.37
N ALA A 4 37.29 -11.79 0.46
CA ALA A 4 36.98 -10.41 0.82
C ALA A 4 35.84 -10.40 1.85
N SER A 5 36.12 -9.77 2.99
CA SER A 5 35.14 -9.50 4.04
C SER A 5 34.15 -8.47 3.50
N ASN A 6 32.96 -8.94 3.10
CA ASN A 6 31.81 -8.07 2.84
C ASN A 6 31.36 -7.46 4.17
N THR A 7 31.93 -6.31 4.51
CA THR A 7 31.44 -5.49 5.61
C THR A 7 30.07 -4.95 5.22
N ILE A 8 29.02 -5.56 5.75
CA ILE A 8 27.65 -5.06 5.66
C ILE A 8 27.62 -3.74 6.42
N THR A 9 27.76 -2.63 5.72
CA THR A 9 27.54 -1.31 6.32
C THR A 9 26.03 -1.20 6.57
N PRO A 10 25.55 -1.03 7.82
CA PRO A 10 24.13 -0.82 8.05
C PRO A 10 23.71 0.45 7.32
N SER A 11 22.64 0.38 6.52
CA SER A 11 22.12 1.56 5.81
C SER A 11 21.67 2.58 6.87
N ARG A 12 22.47 3.61 7.12
CA ARG A 12 22.06 4.73 7.98
C ARG A 12 20.95 5.47 7.25
N PHE A 13 19.78 5.63 7.88
CA PHE A 13 18.73 6.50 7.38
C PHE A 13 19.32 7.90 7.18
N SER A 14 19.32 8.37 5.93
CA SER A 14 19.76 9.73 5.62
C SER A 14 18.62 10.72 5.90
N THR A 15 18.96 11.97 6.21
CA THR A 15 17.99 13.06 6.32
C THR A 15 17.13 13.19 5.05
N ILE A 16 17.70 12.85 3.89
CA ILE A 16 17.00 12.82 2.60
C ILE A 16 15.92 11.73 2.58
N ASP A 17 16.20 10.54 3.13
CA ASP A 17 15.23 9.45 3.19
C ASP A 17 14.07 9.80 4.13
N MET A 18 14.36 10.42 5.27
CA MET A 18 13.33 10.92 6.18
C MET A 18 12.44 11.97 5.50
N THR A 19 13.04 12.88 4.72
CA THR A 19 12.30 13.90 3.96
C THR A 19 11.37 13.25 2.93
N LYS A 20 11.85 12.24 2.19
CA LYS A 20 11.02 11.50 1.21
C LYS A 20 9.85 10.77 1.87
N ILE A 21 10.10 10.16 3.03
CA ILE A 21 9.06 9.50 3.84
C ILE A 21 8.01 10.53 4.26
N ALA A 22 8.43 11.67 4.80
CA ALA A 22 7.53 12.73 5.24
C ALA A 22 6.69 13.30 4.08
N VAL A 23 7.29 13.53 2.91
CA VAL A 23 6.58 14.03 1.71
C VAL A 23 5.53 13.03 1.23
N VAL A 24 5.85 11.74 1.17
CA VAL A 24 4.88 10.72 0.73
C VAL A 24 3.75 10.54 1.77
N ALA A 25 4.06 10.57 3.07
CA ALA A 25 3.05 10.55 4.12
C ALA A 25 2.14 11.80 4.04
N ALA A 26 2.71 12.98 3.80
CA ALA A 26 1.94 14.21 3.60
C ALA A 26 1.06 14.15 2.36
N LEU A 27 1.57 13.61 1.23
CA LEU A 27 0.76 13.38 0.03
C LEU A 27 -0.41 12.45 0.30
N TYR A 28 -0.17 11.35 1.03
CA TYR A 28 -1.24 10.44 1.46
C TYR A 28 -2.32 11.19 2.23
N LEU A 29 -1.94 12.02 3.20
CA LEU A 29 -2.90 12.81 3.98
C LEU A 29 -3.65 13.83 3.13
N VAL A 30 -2.95 14.61 2.31
CA VAL A 30 -3.58 15.65 1.49
C VAL A 30 -4.59 15.05 0.52
N ILE A 31 -4.24 13.96 -0.16
CA ILE A 31 -5.17 13.26 -1.08
C ILE A 31 -6.38 12.74 -0.29
N THR A 32 -6.16 12.14 0.88
CA THR A 32 -7.24 11.60 1.72
C THR A 32 -8.19 12.69 2.21
N LEU A 33 -7.65 13.85 2.63
CA LEU A 33 -8.44 14.95 3.17
C LEU A 33 -9.20 15.72 2.08
N ILE A 34 -8.60 15.92 0.89
CA ILE A 34 -9.28 16.57 -0.24
C ILE A 34 -10.46 15.71 -0.70
N ILE A 35 -10.32 14.38 -0.65
CA ILE A 35 -11.29 13.43 -1.14
C ILE A 35 -12.14 12.86 0.02
N ALA A 36 -12.07 13.46 1.21
CA ALA A 36 -12.72 12.98 2.43
C ALA A 36 -14.21 12.58 2.25
N PRO A 37 -15.06 13.33 1.50
CA PRO A 37 -16.46 12.93 1.31
C PRO A 37 -16.62 11.58 0.59
N ILE A 38 -15.68 11.22 -0.28
CA ILE A 38 -15.68 9.95 -1.02
C ILE A 38 -14.84 8.89 -0.28
N SER A 39 -13.79 9.30 0.43
CA SER A 39 -12.91 8.40 1.18
C SER A 39 -13.52 7.81 2.44
N TYR A 40 -14.57 8.44 3.00
CA TYR A 40 -15.20 8.01 4.26
C TYR A 40 -16.70 7.67 4.13
N GLY A 41 -17.22 7.61 2.90
CA GLY A 41 -18.62 7.27 2.63
C GLY A 41 -18.91 5.76 2.69
N PRO A 42 -20.15 5.32 2.36
CA PRO A 42 -20.54 3.90 2.31
C PRO A 42 -19.71 3.06 1.32
N ILE A 43 -19.16 3.74 0.31
CA ILE A 43 -18.16 3.24 -0.62
C ILE A 43 -16.89 4.02 -0.27
N GLN A 44 -16.00 3.47 0.55
CA GLN A 44 -14.80 4.18 1.05
C GLN A 44 -13.71 4.19 -0.01
N PHE A 45 -13.80 5.13 -0.95
CA PHE A 45 -12.83 5.21 -2.04
C PHE A 45 -11.58 5.96 -1.60
N ARG A 46 -10.53 5.23 -1.21
CA ARG A 46 -9.27 5.83 -0.76
C ARG A 46 -8.24 5.81 -1.88
N ILE A 47 -8.27 6.84 -2.73
CA ILE A 47 -7.29 7.00 -3.83
C ILE A 47 -5.85 7.04 -3.29
N SER A 48 -5.66 7.52 -2.06
CA SER A 48 -4.37 7.56 -1.37
C SER A 48 -3.70 6.19 -1.22
N GLU A 49 -4.46 5.08 -1.22
CA GLU A 49 -3.91 3.72 -1.20
C GLU A 49 -3.17 3.37 -2.50
N SER A 50 -3.36 4.13 -3.59
CA SER A 50 -2.51 3.99 -4.78
C SER A 50 -1.02 4.28 -4.50
N LEU A 51 -0.71 5.04 -3.44
CA LEU A 51 0.67 5.27 -3.00
C LEU A 51 1.36 3.98 -2.50
N ASN A 52 0.60 2.91 -2.21
CA ASN A 52 1.13 1.59 -1.89
C ASN A 52 2.05 1.04 -2.99
N PHE A 53 1.83 1.42 -4.25
CA PHE A 53 2.72 1.04 -5.34
C PHE A 53 4.14 1.60 -5.19
N LEU A 54 4.33 2.74 -4.50
CA LEU A 54 5.67 3.27 -4.20
C LEU A 54 6.48 2.29 -3.34
N ALA A 55 5.84 1.59 -2.41
CA ALA A 55 6.46 0.60 -1.54
C ALA A 55 7.00 -0.64 -2.28
N LEU A 56 6.55 -0.89 -3.52
CA LEU A 56 7.09 -1.95 -4.37
C LEU A 56 8.45 -1.59 -4.99
N HIS A 57 8.74 -0.30 -5.16
CA HIS A 57 10.04 0.16 -5.67
C HIS A 57 11.04 0.12 -4.50
N ASN A 58 10.81 0.96 -3.49
CA ASN A 58 11.71 1.08 -2.34
C ASN A 58 11.02 0.75 -1.01
N LYS A 59 11.67 -0.08 -0.18
CA LYS A 59 11.20 -0.49 1.16
C LYS A 59 10.97 0.70 2.09
N ARG A 60 11.65 1.84 1.88
CA ARG A 60 11.45 3.06 2.68
C ARG A 60 10.01 3.58 2.61
N TYR A 61 9.32 3.39 1.48
CA TYR A 61 7.96 3.88 1.31
C TYR A 61 6.92 3.02 2.05
N ILE A 62 7.28 1.82 2.51
CA ILE A 62 6.44 1.05 3.45
C ILE A 62 6.19 1.89 4.69
N TRP A 63 7.25 2.47 5.27
CA TRP A 63 7.14 3.36 6.43
C TRP A 63 6.34 4.62 6.11
N ALA A 64 6.55 5.21 4.94
CA ALA A 64 5.85 6.42 4.53
C ALA A 64 4.33 6.24 4.46
N VAL A 65 3.87 5.19 3.80
CA VAL A 65 2.44 4.88 3.70
C VAL A 65 1.88 4.52 5.07
N SER A 66 2.53 3.64 5.84
CA SER A 66 2.02 3.25 7.16
C SER A 66 1.86 4.43 8.11
N ILE A 67 2.78 5.42 8.07
CA ILE A 67 2.64 6.66 8.84
C ILE A 67 1.49 7.51 8.29
N GLY A 68 1.31 7.59 6.97
CA GLY A 68 0.18 8.26 6.35
C GLY A 68 -1.17 7.69 6.79
N VAL A 69 -1.32 6.37 6.77
CA VAL A 69 -2.52 5.65 7.24
C VAL A 69 -2.76 5.91 8.73
N PHE A 70 -1.70 5.86 9.53
CA PHE A 70 -1.77 6.13 10.97
C PHE A 70 -2.38 7.50 11.26
N ILE A 71 -1.84 8.54 10.63
CA ILE A 71 -2.33 9.90 10.83
C ILE A 71 -3.75 10.08 10.26
N ALA A 72 -4.06 9.50 9.09
CA ALA A 72 -5.38 9.62 8.47
C ALA A 72 -6.48 8.96 9.32
N ASN A 73 -6.21 7.78 9.85
CA ASN A 73 -7.14 7.04 10.70
C ASN A 73 -7.30 7.71 12.06
N PHE A 74 -6.23 8.28 12.63
CA PHE A 74 -6.30 9.07 13.87
C PHE A 74 -7.30 10.22 13.75
N MET A 75 -7.31 10.90 12.60
CA MET A 75 -8.20 12.03 12.36
C MET A 75 -9.67 11.64 12.14
N THR A 76 -9.95 10.39 11.75
CA THR A 76 -11.28 10.03 11.20
C THR A 76 -11.99 8.91 11.93
N TYR A 77 -11.32 7.79 12.20
CA TYR A 77 -11.94 6.55 12.66
C TYR A 77 -11.58 6.18 14.10
N GLY A 78 -10.68 6.95 14.73
CA GLY A 78 -10.32 6.81 16.13
C GLY A 78 -9.12 5.88 16.41
N PRO A 79 -8.77 5.68 17.70
CA PRO A 79 -7.49 5.07 18.08
C PRO A 79 -7.35 3.58 17.73
N ILE A 80 -8.46 2.84 17.68
CA ILE A 80 -8.46 1.39 17.39
C ILE A 80 -8.16 1.17 15.91
N ASP A 81 -8.91 1.80 15.01
CA ASP A 81 -8.71 1.76 13.56
C ASP A 81 -7.35 2.34 13.15
N MET A 82 -6.84 3.33 13.90
CA MET A 82 -5.49 3.87 13.72
C MET A 82 -4.42 2.78 13.85
N ILE A 83 -4.44 2.02 14.95
CA ILE A 83 -3.43 0.99 15.20
C ILE A 83 -3.64 -0.20 14.27
N VAL A 84 -4.87 -0.71 14.19
CA VAL A 84 -5.19 -1.91 13.39
C VAL A 84 -4.95 -1.63 11.91
N GLY A 85 -5.42 -0.50 11.38
CA GLY A 85 -5.24 -0.13 9.98
C GLY A 85 -3.76 0.04 9.61
N SER A 86 -2.98 0.74 10.43
CA SER A 86 -1.55 0.98 10.14
C SER A 86 -0.73 -0.30 10.16
N VAL A 87 -0.97 -1.15 11.16
CA VAL A 87 -0.31 -2.45 11.29
C VAL A 87 -0.72 -3.38 10.14
N SER A 88 -2.01 -3.39 9.80
CA SER A 88 -2.53 -4.12 8.65
C SER A 88 -1.82 -3.70 7.36
N THR A 89 -1.82 -2.41 7.02
CA THR A 89 -1.14 -1.88 5.83
C THR A 89 0.35 -2.25 5.84
N PHE A 90 1.04 -2.10 6.97
CA PHE A 90 2.46 -2.46 7.08
C PHE A 90 2.71 -3.94 6.73
N ILE A 91 1.90 -4.84 7.28
CA ILE A 91 2.00 -6.29 7.03
C ILE A 91 1.66 -6.60 5.57
N PHE A 92 0.56 -6.07 5.04
CA PHE A 92 0.12 -6.35 3.67
C PHE A 92 1.03 -5.74 2.61
N LEU A 93 1.71 -4.62 2.88
CA LEU A 93 2.76 -4.11 2.00
C LEU A 93 3.96 -5.07 1.94
N TYR A 94 4.39 -5.61 3.08
CA TYR A 94 5.50 -6.55 3.13
C TYR A 94 5.16 -7.87 2.42
N ILE A 95 3.98 -8.42 2.71
CA ILE A 95 3.45 -9.62 2.05
C ILE A 95 3.27 -9.37 0.56
N GLY A 96 2.66 -8.24 0.19
CA GLY A 96 2.39 -7.87 -1.21
C GLY A 96 3.66 -7.74 -2.04
N ARG A 97 4.70 -7.13 -1.47
CA ARG A 97 6.02 -7.09 -2.11
C ARG A 97 6.61 -8.49 -2.29
N TRP A 98 6.57 -9.32 -1.26
CA TRP A 98 7.08 -10.69 -1.32
C TRP A 98 6.32 -11.56 -2.34
N VAL A 99 4.99 -11.54 -2.32
CA VAL A 99 4.15 -12.27 -3.28
C VAL A 99 4.39 -11.79 -4.70
N GLY A 100 4.48 -10.48 -4.92
CA GLY A 100 4.79 -9.92 -6.24
C GLY A 100 6.13 -10.41 -6.78
N ASP A 101 7.17 -10.46 -5.94
CA ASP A 101 8.49 -11.00 -6.32
C ASP A 101 8.43 -12.50 -6.66
N GLN A 102 7.64 -13.28 -5.91
CA GLN A 102 7.47 -14.71 -6.18
C GLN A 102 6.67 -14.97 -7.47
N LEU A 103 5.62 -14.18 -7.73
CA LEU A 103 4.84 -14.29 -8.97
C LEU A 103 5.65 -13.94 -10.21
N VAL A 104 6.51 -12.91 -10.13
CA VAL A 104 7.44 -12.58 -11.23
C VAL A 104 8.41 -13.73 -11.50
N LYS A 105 8.95 -14.37 -10.45
CA LYS A 105 9.83 -15.55 -10.62
C LYS A 105 9.09 -16.72 -11.30
N LEU A 106 7.87 -17.00 -10.86
CA LEU A 106 7.04 -18.05 -11.44
C LEU A 106 6.71 -17.77 -12.92
N ALA A 107 6.35 -16.53 -13.27
CA ALA A 107 6.07 -16.13 -14.64
C ALA A 107 7.29 -16.24 -15.57
N LYS A 108 8.50 -15.95 -15.04
CA LYS A 108 9.75 -16.15 -15.79
C LYS A 108 10.07 -17.63 -15.98
N GLN A 109 9.81 -18.45 -14.97
CA GLN A 109 10.04 -19.89 -15.02
C GLN A 109 9.11 -20.60 -16.02
N SER A 110 7.86 -20.15 -16.15
CA SER A 110 6.88 -20.74 -17.08
C SER A 110 7.04 -20.27 -18.53
N GLN A 111 8.05 -19.46 -18.86
CA GLN A 111 8.22 -18.79 -20.16
C GLN A 111 6.99 -17.97 -20.62
N PHE A 112 6.05 -17.70 -19.70
CA PHE A 112 4.79 -17.04 -20.00
C PHE A 112 4.92 -15.56 -19.65
N THR A 113 5.69 -14.82 -20.46
CA THR A 113 5.98 -13.40 -20.22
C THR A 113 5.07 -12.49 -21.05
N LEU A 114 3.74 -12.64 -20.91
CA LEU A 114 2.76 -11.76 -21.55
C LEU A 114 2.70 -10.36 -20.91
N LEU A 115 3.05 -10.25 -19.62
CA LEU A 115 3.00 -9.00 -18.86
C LEU A 115 4.40 -8.64 -18.35
N SER A 116 4.71 -7.34 -18.24
CA SER A 116 6.00 -6.91 -17.67
C SER A 116 6.05 -7.17 -16.16
N ASP A 117 7.24 -7.41 -15.61
CA ASP A 117 7.48 -7.64 -14.16
C ASP A 117 6.73 -6.65 -13.24
N GLN A 118 6.69 -5.37 -13.62
CA GLN A 118 6.04 -4.34 -12.83
C GLN A 118 4.50 -4.47 -12.81
N TRP A 119 3.89 -4.84 -13.94
CA TRP A 119 2.45 -5.10 -14.02
C TRP A 119 2.06 -6.27 -13.10
N ILE A 120 2.85 -7.33 -13.08
CA ILE A 120 2.62 -8.49 -12.19
C ILE A 120 2.64 -8.05 -10.72
N ARG A 121 3.65 -7.27 -10.32
CA ARG A 121 3.76 -6.75 -8.94
C ARG A 121 2.59 -5.84 -8.57
N TYR A 122 2.16 -4.96 -9.48
CA TYR A 122 1.06 -4.04 -9.23
C TYR A 122 -0.27 -4.80 -9.11
N MET A 123 -0.56 -5.72 -10.03
CA MET A 123 -1.76 -6.56 -9.97
C MET A 123 -1.81 -7.40 -8.69
N SER A 124 -0.67 -7.99 -8.28
CA SER A 124 -0.62 -8.76 -7.04
C SER A 124 -0.91 -7.91 -5.81
N LEU A 125 -0.37 -6.68 -5.77
CA LEU A 125 -0.59 -5.77 -4.65
C LEU A 125 -2.06 -5.33 -4.58
N THR A 126 -2.65 -4.98 -5.73
CA THR A 126 -4.08 -4.63 -5.84
C THR A 126 -4.98 -5.73 -5.29
N VAL A 127 -4.74 -6.99 -5.66
CA VAL A 127 -5.54 -8.12 -5.15
C VAL A 127 -5.35 -8.30 -3.65
N ILE A 128 -4.10 -8.23 -3.16
CA ILE A 128 -3.80 -8.39 -1.74
C ILE A 128 -4.46 -7.31 -0.90
N PHE A 129 -4.43 -6.06 -1.35
CA PHE A 129 -5.04 -4.94 -0.64
C PHE A 129 -6.58 -4.99 -0.68
N ALA A 130 -7.17 -5.35 -1.82
CA ALA A 130 -8.61 -5.59 -1.89
C ALA A 130 -9.06 -6.70 -0.91
N LEU A 131 -8.28 -7.78 -0.78
CA LEU A 131 -8.53 -8.83 0.21
C LEU A 131 -8.31 -8.32 1.64
N SER A 132 -7.28 -7.49 1.88
CA SER A 132 -6.93 -6.98 3.21
C SER A 132 -8.03 -6.16 3.89
N MET A 133 -9.03 -5.70 3.12
CA MET A 133 -10.20 -4.98 3.62
C MET A 133 -10.99 -5.76 4.68
N PHE A 134 -10.82 -7.07 4.80
CA PHE A 134 -11.41 -7.84 5.91
C PHE A 134 -11.00 -7.28 7.28
N THR A 135 -9.77 -6.75 7.41
CA THR A 135 -9.25 -6.20 8.67
C THR A 135 -10.00 -4.93 9.06
N THR A 136 -10.17 -4.00 8.12
CA THR A 136 -10.93 -2.76 8.32
C THR A 136 -12.40 -3.05 8.61
N THR A 137 -13.03 -3.93 7.82
CA THR A 137 -14.42 -4.32 8.05
C THR A 137 -14.63 -4.95 9.43
N THR A 138 -13.74 -5.83 9.85
CA THR A 138 -13.80 -6.44 11.19
C THR A 138 -13.80 -5.35 12.26
N THR A 139 -12.95 -4.34 12.11
CA THR A 139 -12.85 -3.27 13.09
C THR A 139 -14.11 -2.41 13.13
N ILE A 140 -14.66 -2.04 11.96
CA ILE A 140 -15.94 -1.29 11.86
C ILE A 140 -17.10 -2.04 12.54
N VAL A 141 -17.21 -3.35 12.30
CA VAL A 141 -18.28 -4.18 12.88
C VAL A 141 -18.09 -4.34 14.39
N LEU A 142 -16.85 -4.51 14.86
CA LEU A 142 -16.55 -4.65 16.30
C LEU A 142 -16.74 -3.36 17.09
N VAL A 143 -16.50 -2.20 16.46
CA VAL A 143 -16.68 -0.87 17.07
C VAL A 143 -18.17 -0.48 17.19
N GLY A 144 -19.07 -1.27 16.61
CA GLY A 144 -20.51 -1.15 16.87
C GLY A 144 -21.27 -0.24 15.89
N ALA A 145 -20.76 -0.07 14.67
CA ALA A 145 -21.65 0.34 13.58
C ALA A 145 -22.63 -0.83 13.32
N ASP A 146 -23.93 -0.56 13.18
CA ASP A 146 -24.97 -1.53 12.80
C ASP A 146 -24.79 -2.07 11.35
N ALA A 147 -23.55 -2.30 10.94
CA ALA A 147 -23.14 -2.68 9.62
C ALA A 147 -22.94 -4.19 9.58
N ALA A 148 -23.63 -4.86 8.65
CA ALA A 148 -23.36 -6.26 8.38
C ALA A 148 -21.95 -6.42 7.78
N PHE A 149 -21.21 -7.43 8.26
CA PHE A 149 -19.84 -7.68 7.81
C PHE A 149 -19.74 -7.88 6.30
N LEU A 150 -20.54 -8.77 5.74
CA LEU A 150 -20.40 -9.17 4.33
C LEU A 150 -20.70 -8.03 3.34
N PRO A 151 -21.81 -7.27 3.46
CA PRO A 151 -22.07 -6.14 2.57
C PRO A 151 -21.00 -5.04 2.68
N THR A 152 -20.55 -4.75 3.90
CA THR A 152 -19.50 -3.76 4.15
C THR A 152 -18.18 -4.22 3.53
N TYR A 153 -17.78 -5.48 3.76
CA TYR A 153 -16.58 -6.06 3.18
C TYR A 153 -16.60 -6.01 1.64
N ILE A 154 -17.70 -6.41 1.01
CA ILE A 154 -17.80 -6.39 -0.46
C ILE A 154 -17.70 -4.96 -0.98
N SER A 155 -18.39 -4.00 -0.36
CA SER A 155 -18.33 -2.58 -0.73
C SER A 155 -16.89 -2.04 -0.64
N LEU A 156 -16.22 -2.28 0.49
CA LEU A 156 -14.85 -1.83 0.72
C LEU A 156 -13.86 -2.50 -0.21
N ALA A 157 -13.90 -3.83 -0.33
CA ALA A 157 -13.01 -4.59 -1.20
C ALA A 157 -13.15 -4.17 -2.67
N LEU A 158 -14.38 -3.93 -3.15
CA LEU A 158 -14.62 -3.47 -4.51
C LEU A 158 -14.12 -2.03 -4.73
N SER A 159 -14.37 -1.15 -3.76
CA SER A 159 -13.89 0.24 -3.82
C SER A 159 -12.37 0.32 -3.83
N GLU A 160 -11.70 -0.51 -3.01
CA GLU A 160 -10.24 -0.59 -2.95
C GLU A 160 -9.66 -1.16 -4.23
N PHE A 161 -10.26 -2.24 -4.74
CA PHE A 161 -9.84 -2.83 -6.01
C PHE A 161 -9.93 -1.81 -7.15
N ALA A 162 -11.02 -1.05 -7.22
CA ALA A 162 -11.19 0.00 -8.20
C ALA A 162 -10.18 1.15 -8.00
N ALA A 163 -9.98 1.63 -6.78
CA ALA A 163 -9.05 2.70 -6.45
C ALA A 163 -7.60 2.34 -6.82
N MET A 164 -7.16 1.14 -6.42
CA MET A 164 -5.83 0.63 -6.74
C MET A 164 -5.66 0.33 -8.23
N THR A 165 -6.70 -0.16 -8.91
CA THR A 165 -6.64 -0.34 -10.38
C THR A 165 -6.45 0.99 -11.09
N LEU A 166 -7.20 2.04 -10.71
CA LEU A 166 -6.99 3.39 -11.25
C LEU A 166 -5.58 3.91 -10.91
N GLY A 167 -5.16 3.72 -9.66
CA GLY A 167 -3.81 4.04 -9.20
C GLY A 167 -2.71 3.36 -10.01
N MET A 168 -2.92 2.10 -10.41
CA MET A 168 -2.00 1.32 -11.22
C MET A 168 -1.78 1.96 -12.60
N PHE A 169 -2.86 2.39 -13.25
CA PHE A 169 -2.79 3.07 -14.55
C PHE A 169 -2.10 4.43 -14.47
N ILE A 170 -2.12 5.09 -13.32
CA ILE A 170 -1.42 6.36 -13.08
C ILE A 170 0.05 6.12 -12.70
N MET A 171 0.32 5.15 -11.82
CA MET A 171 1.67 4.89 -11.31
C MET A 171 2.59 4.23 -12.32
N TYR A 172 2.06 3.40 -13.22
CA TYR A 172 2.86 2.74 -14.25
C TYR A 172 3.59 3.72 -15.20
N PRO A 173 2.94 4.73 -15.81
CA PRO A 173 3.65 5.72 -16.61
C PRO A 173 4.54 6.62 -15.74
N LEU A 174 4.15 6.86 -14.48
CA LEU A 174 4.93 7.70 -13.57
C LEU A 174 6.27 7.04 -13.20
N SER A 175 6.28 5.74 -12.93
CA SER A 175 7.51 5.00 -12.60
C SER A 175 8.51 4.93 -13.74
N LYS A 176 8.05 5.09 -14.99
CA LYS A 176 8.94 5.19 -16.16
C LYS A 176 9.58 6.57 -16.30
N ARG A 177 9.01 7.59 -15.66
CA ARG A 177 9.46 8.99 -15.73
C ARG A 177 10.22 9.42 -14.48
N ILE A 178 9.92 8.83 -13.33
CA ILE A 178 10.49 9.15 -12.03
C ILE A 178 11.20 7.91 -11.49
N ASP A 179 12.47 8.08 -11.13
CA ASP A 179 13.24 7.07 -10.42
C ASP A 179 12.86 7.08 -8.93
N PHE A 180 12.00 6.14 -8.53
CA PHE A 180 11.58 5.98 -7.14
C PHE A 180 12.61 5.26 -6.26
N ASP A 181 13.67 4.68 -6.84
CA ASP A 181 14.67 3.93 -6.09
C ASP A 181 15.71 4.84 -5.44
N ARG A 182 15.99 6.01 -6.04
CA ARG A 182 16.88 7.06 -5.50
C ARG A 182 16.21 7.88 -4.43
#